data_AF-A0A7T3N0J7-F1
#
_entry.id   AF-A0A7T3N0J7-F1
#
_cell.length_a   1.000
_cell.length_b   1.000
_cell.length_c   1.000
_cell.angle_alpha   90.00
_cell.angle_beta   90.00
_cell.angle_gamma   90.00
#
_symmetry.space_group_name_H-M   'P 1'
#
loop_
_entity.id
_entity.type
_entity.pdbx_description
1 polymer ?
#
loop_
_entity_poly.entity_id
_entity_poly.type
_entity_poly.pdbx_seq_one_letter_code
_entity_poly.pdbx_strand_id
1 'polypeptide(L)'
;MKDRDILRNYCKIMFYIGSGNCWYKEDEIGNDRSLLYRAFGASLIFLYGSMTILEIMAFTIGNFPVEEKRECLSFASSHVVVMLKIFLFIFNKPLIKGLNHKIVSICEDYDDSALMAKKYKTMKRNVISYFAIVYGTTLFYIAGGLRNMFRGSHFVTVVTYYPSFDDNSPLANFVRVLNTIILSMMMLTMIISLDSCIVMYLIMYRYKFMTLRKYFENLREEFFALINRQEVEMATEKMANGLVEGIKMHSSLIRLKPEIDQAFATFMALQVFESSGVAVCLLLQIALSDEHVPLVVTIKIVFFVFALFFLLGLCLCNAGDITHEASKLSNAIFYCGWQSCPPRCKSAPKRNIRKLVLLAIMQAQRPPVMKAFKMLELNYATFIQVVRTTYSVSALFYAQNK
;
A
#
# COMPACT_ATOMS: atom_id res chain seq x y z
N MET A 1 11.60 -9.72 -17.00
CA MET A 1 11.76 -8.44 -16.27
C MET A 1 12.12 -8.78 -14.83
N LYS A 2 13.28 -8.32 -14.34
CA LYS A 2 13.73 -8.65 -12.97
C LYS A 2 13.09 -7.69 -11.96
N ASP A 3 13.00 -8.11 -10.69
CA ASP A 3 12.47 -7.28 -9.59
C ASP A 3 13.22 -5.95 -9.46
N ARG A 4 14.54 -6.01 -9.67
CA ARG A 4 15.41 -4.85 -9.69
C ARG A 4 14.94 -3.79 -10.68
N ASP A 5 14.54 -4.17 -11.89
CA ASP A 5 14.14 -3.22 -12.94
C ASP A 5 12.81 -2.55 -12.60
N ILE A 6 11.85 -3.33 -12.07
CA ILE A 6 10.54 -2.84 -11.65
C ILE A 6 10.71 -1.79 -10.55
N LEU A 7 11.44 -2.15 -9.50
CA LEU A 7 11.61 -1.32 -8.32
C LEU A 7 12.46 -0.07 -8.61
N ARG A 8 13.50 -0.21 -9.46
CA ARG A 8 14.30 0.92 -9.93
C ARG A 8 13.46 1.92 -10.72
N ASN A 9 12.67 1.46 -11.69
CA ASN A 9 11.81 2.35 -12.47
C ASN A 9 10.77 3.05 -11.60
N TYR A 10 10.20 2.33 -10.64
CA TYR A 10 9.27 2.91 -9.68
C TYR A 10 9.94 3.97 -8.78
N CYS A 11 11.12 3.69 -8.23
CA CYS A 11 11.90 4.67 -7.45
C CYS A 11 12.30 5.90 -8.28
N LYS A 12 12.53 5.76 -9.60
CA LYS A 12 12.76 6.90 -10.49
C LYS A 12 11.53 7.80 -10.60
N ILE A 13 10.35 7.21 -10.76
CA ILE A 13 9.10 7.98 -10.82
C ILE A 13 8.87 8.73 -9.49
N MET A 14 9.08 8.07 -8.35
CA MET A 14 8.99 8.71 -7.04
C MET A 14 9.97 9.86 -6.87
N PHE A 15 11.20 9.72 -7.39
CA PHE A 15 12.19 10.79 -7.36
C PHE A 15 11.71 12.02 -8.15
N TYR A 16 11.14 11.85 -9.33
CA TYR A 16 10.65 12.98 -10.13
C TYR A 16 9.45 13.71 -9.51
N ILE A 17 8.64 13.01 -8.71
CA ILE A 17 7.48 13.61 -8.03
C ILE A 17 7.88 14.43 -6.80
N GLY A 18 9.11 14.27 -6.29
CA GLY A 18 9.64 15.07 -5.17
C GLY A 18 9.80 14.32 -3.85
N SER A 19 9.50 13.02 -3.81
CA SER A 19 9.60 12.18 -2.59
C SER A 19 11.02 11.69 -2.29
N GLY A 20 11.94 11.97 -3.20
CA GLY A 20 13.36 11.68 -3.08
C GLY A 20 13.74 10.25 -3.47
N ASN A 21 15.05 10.01 -3.48
CA ASN A 21 15.60 8.75 -3.96
C ASN A 21 15.39 7.67 -2.89
N CYS A 22 14.60 6.64 -3.19
CA CYS A 22 14.38 5.49 -2.30
C CYS A 22 15.16 4.24 -2.74
N TRP A 23 16.00 4.37 -3.77
CA TRP A 23 16.85 3.30 -4.24
C TRP A 23 18.07 3.11 -3.35
N TYR A 24 18.51 1.86 -3.21
CA TYR A 24 19.60 1.50 -2.32
C TYR A 24 20.99 1.76 -2.91
N LYS A 25 21.11 1.89 -4.24
CA LYS A 25 22.36 2.29 -4.90
C LYS A 25 22.40 3.79 -5.03
N GLU A 26 23.46 4.38 -4.48
CA GLU A 26 23.72 5.82 -4.64
C GLU A 26 23.96 6.14 -6.13
N ASP A 27 23.55 7.34 -6.54
CA ASP A 27 23.73 7.92 -7.89
C ASP A 27 23.15 7.18 -9.11
N GLU A 28 22.48 6.03 -8.96
CA GLU A 28 21.81 5.31 -10.08
C GLU A 28 20.50 5.96 -10.57
N ILE A 29 19.90 6.84 -9.75
CA ILE A 29 18.62 7.54 -10.02
C ILE A 29 18.81 9.05 -9.99
N GLY A 30 19.38 9.57 -8.91
CA GLY A 30 19.56 11.00 -8.70
C GLY A 30 19.97 11.29 -7.27
N ASN A 31 20.56 12.48 -7.08
CA ASN A 31 21.05 12.94 -5.78
C ASN A 31 19.99 13.80 -5.09
N ASP A 32 19.28 13.20 -4.13
CA ASP A 32 18.28 13.86 -3.29
C ASP A 32 18.89 14.79 -2.23
N ARG A 33 20.22 14.79 -2.07
CA ARG A 33 20.95 15.74 -1.21
C ARG A 33 21.28 17.05 -1.92
N SER A 34 21.09 17.12 -3.24
CA SER A 34 21.30 18.35 -4.01
C SER A 34 20.42 19.49 -3.47
N LEU A 35 21.00 20.69 -3.38
CA LEU A 35 20.32 21.87 -2.86
C LEU A 35 19.04 22.19 -3.66
N LEU A 36 19.09 22.05 -4.99
CA LEU A 36 17.94 22.26 -5.88
C LEU A 36 16.81 21.28 -5.57
N TYR A 37 17.14 20.00 -5.37
CA TYR A 37 16.14 18.98 -5.06
C TYR A 37 15.52 19.19 -3.68
N ARG A 38 16.33 19.56 -2.69
CA ARG A 38 15.85 19.89 -1.35
C ARG A 38 14.94 21.11 -1.35
N ALA A 39 15.29 22.14 -2.11
CA ALA A 39 14.45 23.33 -2.28
C ALA A 39 13.11 22.97 -2.95
N PHE A 40 13.14 22.14 -4.00
CA PHE A 40 11.92 21.64 -4.66
C PHE A 40 11.03 20.83 -3.71
N GLY A 41 11.59 19.82 -3.02
CA GLY A 41 10.84 19.01 -2.06
C GLY A 41 10.28 19.83 -0.88
N ALA A 42 11.08 20.76 -0.34
CA ALA A 42 10.62 21.67 0.71
C ALA A 42 9.50 22.59 0.21
N SER A 43 9.59 23.10 -1.02
CA SER A 43 8.54 23.90 -1.63
C SER A 43 7.23 23.12 -1.78
N LEU A 44 7.29 21.85 -2.20
CA LEU A 44 6.08 21.02 -2.30
C LEU A 44 5.43 20.78 -0.94
N ILE A 45 6.22 20.41 0.08
CA ILE A 45 5.72 20.21 1.44
C ILE A 45 5.11 21.51 2.00
N PHE A 46 5.76 22.65 1.74
CA PHE A 46 5.24 23.95 2.14
C PHE A 46 3.91 24.27 1.46
N LEU A 47 3.79 24.04 0.14
CA LEU A 47 2.54 24.25 -0.59
C LEU A 47 1.42 23.35 -0.04
N TYR A 48 1.67 22.05 0.14
CA TYR A 48 0.67 21.13 0.69
C TYR A 48 0.28 21.52 2.11
N GLY A 49 1.26 21.82 2.98
CA GLY A 49 1.02 22.24 4.35
C GLY A 49 0.22 23.55 4.43
N SER A 50 0.55 24.54 3.60
CA SER A 50 -0.17 25.80 3.53
C SER A 50 -1.63 25.62 3.11
N MET A 51 -1.89 24.80 2.09
CA MET A 51 -3.25 24.46 1.65
C MET A 51 -4.03 23.79 2.78
N THR A 52 -3.47 22.76 3.43
CA THR A 52 -4.13 22.06 4.54
C THR A 52 -4.39 22.98 5.74
N ILE A 53 -3.48 23.90 6.06
CA ILE A 53 -3.71 24.90 7.12
C ILE A 53 -4.87 25.82 6.75
N LEU A 54 -4.94 26.27 5.48
CA LEU A 54 -6.05 27.10 5.01
C LEU A 54 -7.39 26.36 5.02
N GLU A 55 -7.43 25.06 4.79
CA GLU A 55 -8.64 24.22 4.94
C GLU A 55 -9.08 24.13 6.41
N ILE A 56 -8.14 23.91 7.34
CA ILE A 56 -8.43 23.89 8.77
C ILE A 56 -8.97 25.25 9.23
N MET A 57 -8.36 26.35 8.75
CA MET A 57 -8.85 27.70 9.02
C MET A 57 -10.25 27.93 8.43
N ALA A 58 -10.52 27.45 7.21
CA ALA A 58 -11.86 27.54 6.62
C ALA A 58 -12.92 26.84 7.47
N PHE A 59 -12.60 25.66 7.99
CA PHE A 59 -13.51 24.91 8.85
C PHE A 59 -13.73 25.60 10.22
N THR A 60 -12.66 26.07 10.85
CA THR A 60 -12.69 26.57 12.24
C THR A 60 -13.20 27.99 12.38
N ILE A 61 -12.68 28.90 11.55
CA ILE A 61 -12.94 30.36 11.64
C ILE A 61 -13.60 30.91 10.37
N GLY A 62 -13.68 30.13 9.30
CA GLY A 62 -14.29 30.55 8.04
C GLY A 62 -15.81 30.71 8.15
N ASN A 63 -16.30 31.78 7.53
CA ASN A 63 -17.73 32.02 7.36
C ASN A 63 -18.16 31.55 5.96
N PHE A 64 -18.46 30.25 5.86
CA PHE A 64 -18.89 29.60 4.62
C PHE A 64 -20.30 29.03 4.78
N PRO A 65 -21.06 28.87 3.68
CA PRO A 65 -22.33 28.15 3.70
C PRO A 65 -22.20 26.76 4.33
N VAL A 66 -23.29 26.27 4.94
CA VAL A 66 -23.29 24.99 5.69
C VAL A 66 -22.78 23.83 4.82
N GLU A 67 -23.12 23.80 3.53
CA GLU A 67 -22.65 22.79 2.58
C GLU A 67 -21.13 22.82 2.39
N GLU A 68 -20.56 23.99 2.07
CA GLU A 68 -19.11 24.16 1.90
C GLU A 68 -18.34 23.90 3.20
N LYS A 69 -18.93 24.26 4.35
CA LYS A 69 -18.33 24.00 5.67
C LYS A 69 -18.28 22.49 6.00
N ARG A 70 -19.27 21.72 5.54
CA ARG A 70 -19.27 20.24 5.66
C ARG A 70 -18.20 19.61 4.75
N GLU A 71 -18.02 20.14 3.53
CA GLU A 71 -16.94 19.71 2.63
C GLU A 71 -15.55 20.03 3.21
N CYS A 72 -15.38 21.21 3.85
CA CYS A 72 -14.14 21.58 4.55
C CYS A 72 -13.72 20.54 5.59
N LEU A 73 -14.67 20.05 6.40
CA LEU A 73 -14.38 19.08 7.46
C LEU A 73 -13.80 17.77 6.89
N SER A 74 -14.40 17.27 5.82
CA SER A 74 -13.97 16.01 5.18
C SER A 74 -12.60 16.16 4.51
N PHE A 75 -12.35 17.28 3.83
CA PHE A 75 -11.04 17.54 3.21
C PHE A 75 -9.95 17.83 4.24
N ALA A 76 -10.19 18.72 5.20
CA ALA A 76 -9.22 19.04 6.24
C ALA A 76 -8.81 17.79 7.04
N SER A 77 -9.78 16.95 7.43
CA SER A 77 -9.48 15.70 8.14
C SER A 77 -8.65 14.72 7.29
N SER A 78 -9.03 14.51 6.02
CA SER A 78 -8.31 13.60 5.11
C SER A 78 -6.91 14.11 4.80
N HIS A 79 -6.77 15.39 4.44
CA HIS A 79 -5.49 15.97 4.05
C HIS A 79 -4.50 16.08 5.22
N VAL A 80 -4.97 16.26 6.45
CA VAL A 80 -4.11 16.13 7.64
C VAL A 80 -3.52 14.72 7.75
N VAL A 81 -4.31 13.68 7.49
CA VAL A 81 -3.80 12.29 7.48
C VAL A 81 -2.82 12.09 6.33
N VAL A 82 -3.11 12.60 5.13
CA VAL A 82 -2.20 12.53 3.98
C VAL A 82 -0.87 13.22 4.29
N MET A 83 -0.89 14.42 4.88
CA MET A 83 0.32 15.13 5.28
C MET A 83 1.12 14.33 6.31
N LEU A 84 0.46 13.76 7.32
CA LEU A 84 1.11 12.90 8.31
C LEU A 84 1.78 11.69 7.65
N LYS A 85 1.12 11.05 6.69
CA LYS A 85 1.71 9.94 5.91
C LYS A 85 2.93 10.42 5.11
N ILE A 86 2.87 11.57 4.44
CA ILE A 86 4.02 12.14 3.70
C ILE A 86 5.21 12.34 4.64
N PHE A 87 5.00 12.92 5.82
CA PHE A 87 6.06 13.10 6.82
C PHE A 87 6.65 11.77 7.27
N LEU A 88 5.81 10.80 7.66
CA LEU A 88 6.26 9.47 8.06
C LEU A 88 7.11 8.81 6.98
N PHE A 89 6.81 9.05 5.70
CA PHE A 89 7.53 8.44 4.59
C PHE A 89 8.92 9.02 4.46
N ILE A 90 9.04 10.35 4.57
CA ILE A 90 10.32 11.04 4.57
C ILE A 90 11.19 10.55 5.72
N PHE A 91 10.63 10.39 6.93
CA PHE A 91 11.34 9.85 8.09
C PHE A 91 11.80 8.39 7.89
N ASN A 92 10.93 7.54 7.34
CA ASN A 92 11.23 6.11 7.14
C ASN A 92 12.02 5.81 5.87
N LYS A 93 12.37 6.82 5.07
CA LYS A 93 13.05 6.64 3.78
C LYS A 93 14.36 5.84 3.85
N PRO A 94 15.27 6.01 4.84
CA PRO A 94 16.46 5.17 4.94
C PRO A 94 16.13 3.69 5.16
N LEU A 95 15.08 3.40 5.94
CA LEU A 95 14.59 2.04 6.16
C LEU A 95 14.03 1.44 4.86
N ILE A 96 13.27 2.24 4.10
CA ILE A 96 12.72 1.84 2.79
C ILE A 96 13.85 1.53 1.79
N LYS A 97 14.94 2.30 1.77
CA LYS A 97 16.14 1.98 0.98
C LYS A 97 16.70 0.60 1.35
N GLY A 98 16.86 0.31 2.63
CA GLY A 98 17.33 -0.99 3.12
C GLY A 98 16.40 -2.13 2.73
N LEU A 99 15.08 -1.92 2.85
CA LEU A 99 14.06 -2.88 2.45
C LEU A 99 14.10 -3.18 0.94
N ASN A 100 14.30 -2.16 0.10
CA ASN A 100 14.43 -2.31 -1.35
C ASN A 100 15.60 -3.23 -1.73
N HIS A 101 16.74 -3.12 -1.05
CA HIS A 101 17.86 -4.04 -1.25
C HIS A 101 17.48 -5.48 -0.86
N LYS A 102 16.98 -5.66 0.36
CA LYS A 102 16.69 -6.98 0.93
C LYS A 102 15.63 -7.74 0.14
N ILE A 103 14.54 -7.06 -0.26
CA ILE A 103 13.43 -7.71 -0.97
C ILE A 103 13.82 -8.14 -2.39
N VAL A 104 14.76 -7.43 -3.03
CA VAL A 104 15.30 -7.80 -4.35
C VAL A 104 16.25 -8.99 -4.22
N SER A 105 17.15 -8.99 -3.21
CA SER A 105 18.17 -10.03 -3.06
C SER A 105 17.61 -11.39 -2.62
N ILE A 106 16.51 -11.41 -1.85
CA ILE A 106 15.96 -12.67 -1.34
C ILE A 106 15.32 -13.46 -2.49
N CYS A 107 15.70 -14.73 -2.64
CA CYS A 107 15.23 -15.65 -3.67
C CYS A 107 15.52 -15.22 -5.13
N GLU A 108 16.45 -14.28 -5.37
CA GLU A 108 16.72 -13.76 -6.73
C GLU A 108 17.05 -14.87 -7.74
N ASP A 109 17.86 -15.85 -7.32
CA ASP A 109 18.31 -16.96 -8.18
C ASP A 109 17.19 -17.93 -8.58
N TYR A 110 16.05 -17.89 -7.87
CA TYR A 110 14.90 -18.78 -8.06
C TYR A 110 13.67 -18.07 -8.62
N ASP A 111 13.79 -16.79 -8.99
CA ASP A 111 12.69 -16.02 -9.53
C ASP A 111 12.30 -16.54 -10.94
N ASP A 112 11.16 -17.23 -11.00
CA ASP A 112 10.59 -17.77 -12.25
C ASP A 112 10.03 -16.67 -13.16
N SER A 113 10.42 -16.66 -14.43
CA SER A 113 10.02 -15.60 -15.38
C SER A 113 8.49 -15.44 -15.55
N ALA A 114 7.73 -16.54 -15.55
CA ALA A 114 6.27 -16.47 -15.67
C ALA A 114 5.63 -15.93 -14.38
N LEU A 115 6.15 -16.33 -13.22
CA LEU A 115 5.71 -15.81 -11.93
C LEU A 115 6.01 -14.31 -11.79
N MET A 116 7.18 -13.87 -12.26
CA MET A 116 7.60 -12.46 -12.30
C MET A 116 6.70 -11.62 -13.21
N ALA A 117 6.35 -12.15 -14.39
CA ALA A 117 5.41 -11.48 -15.30
C ALA A 117 4.02 -11.33 -14.66
N LYS A 118 3.53 -12.37 -13.98
CA LYS A 118 2.25 -12.34 -13.26
C LYS A 118 2.29 -11.29 -12.13
N LYS A 119 3.38 -11.26 -11.35
CA LYS A 119 3.61 -10.26 -10.29
C LYS A 119 3.52 -8.84 -10.84
N TYR A 120 4.28 -8.55 -11.88
CA TYR A 120 4.29 -7.22 -12.49
C TYR A 120 2.90 -6.82 -13.01
N LYS A 121 2.19 -7.75 -13.67
CA LYS A 121 0.82 -7.52 -14.14
C LYS A 121 -0.13 -7.21 -12.98
N THR A 122 -0.02 -7.92 -11.85
CA THR A 122 -0.83 -7.66 -10.66
C THR A 122 -0.51 -6.28 -10.05
N MET A 123 0.77 -5.93 -9.89
CA MET A 123 1.17 -4.61 -9.40
C MET A 123 0.64 -3.49 -10.29
N LYS A 124 0.91 -3.59 -11.60
CA LYS A 124 0.48 -2.60 -12.59
C LYS A 124 -1.03 -2.42 -12.58
N ARG A 125 -1.79 -3.51 -12.55
CA ARG A 125 -3.26 -3.44 -12.46
C ARG A 125 -3.71 -2.73 -11.19
N ASN A 126 -3.17 -3.10 -10.03
CA ASN A 126 -3.59 -2.49 -8.76
C ASN A 126 -3.28 -0.98 -8.72
N VAL A 127 -2.09 -0.57 -9.16
CA VAL A 127 -1.69 0.85 -9.21
C VAL A 127 -2.53 1.64 -10.21
N ILE A 128 -2.73 1.12 -11.43
CA ILE A 128 -3.55 1.80 -12.45
C ILE A 128 -5.01 1.90 -12.01
N SER A 129 -5.58 0.83 -11.46
CA SER A 129 -6.96 0.85 -10.96
C SER A 129 -7.12 1.87 -9.83
N TYR A 130 -6.17 1.93 -8.89
CA TYR A 130 -6.24 2.90 -7.81
C TYR A 130 -6.09 4.34 -8.32
N PHE A 131 -5.11 4.58 -9.21
CA PHE A 131 -4.92 5.88 -9.86
C PHE A 131 -6.18 6.34 -10.59
N ALA A 132 -6.82 5.46 -11.37
CA ALA A 132 -8.04 5.77 -12.10
C ALA A 132 -9.21 6.11 -11.16
N ILE A 133 -9.33 5.44 -10.03
CA ILE A 133 -10.37 5.72 -9.03
C ILE A 133 -10.14 7.08 -8.38
N VAL A 134 -8.92 7.37 -7.89
CA VAL A 134 -8.64 8.64 -7.21
C VAL A 134 -8.78 9.82 -8.16
N TYR A 135 -8.18 9.78 -9.35
CA TYR A 135 -8.33 10.85 -10.32
C TYR A 135 -9.73 10.92 -10.91
N GLY A 136 -10.45 9.80 -11.02
CA GLY A 136 -11.87 9.79 -11.34
C GLY A 136 -12.67 10.59 -10.32
N THR A 137 -12.42 10.38 -9.02
CA THR A 137 -13.01 11.18 -7.95
C THR A 137 -12.64 12.66 -8.08
N THR A 138 -11.36 12.99 -8.29
CA THR A 138 -10.92 14.39 -8.49
C THR A 138 -11.63 15.05 -9.68
N LEU A 139 -11.82 14.33 -10.78
CA LEU A 139 -12.56 14.83 -11.94
C LEU A 139 -14.03 15.14 -11.61
N PHE A 140 -14.70 14.33 -10.78
CA PHE A 140 -16.05 14.65 -10.30
C PHE A 140 -16.11 15.91 -9.44
N TYR A 141 -15.07 16.17 -8.62
CA TYR A 141 -14.96 17.43 -7.88
C TYR A 141 -14.75 18.63 -8.81
N ILE A 142 -13.87 18.51 -9.80
CA ILE A 142 -13.64 19.55 -10.83
C ILE A 142 -14.93 19.82 -11.63
N ALA A 143 -15.63 18.77 -12.07
CA ALA A 143 -16.89 18.91 -12.80
C ALA A 143 -17.97 19.60 -11.94
N GLY A 144 -17.99 19.32 -10.64
CA GLY A 144 -18.84 20.03 -9.68
C GLY A 144 -18.50 21.52 -9.57
N GLY A 145 -17.22 21.86 -9.47
CA GLY A 145 -16.75 23.25 -9.44
C GLY A 145 -17.10 24.00 -10.74
N LEU A 146 -16.92 23.36 -11.90
CA LEU A 146 -17.29 23.93 -13.19
C LEU A 146 -18.80 24.17 -13.30
N ARG A 147 -19.63 23.22 -12.83
CA ARG A 147 -21.09 23.38 -12.79
C ARG A 147 -21.51 24.58 -11.94
N ASN A 148 -20.87 24.79 -10.79
CA ASN A 148 -21.14 25.94 -9.92
C ASN A 148 -20.79 27.25 -10.65
N MET A 149 -19.66 27.28 -11.35
CA MET A 149 -19.27 28.40 -12.19
C MET A 149 -20.28 28.72 -13.30
N PHE A 150 -20.77 27.71 -14.03
CA PHE A 150 -21.79 27.90 -15.07
C PHE A 150 -23.15 28.35 -14.53
N ARG A 151 -23.43 28.11 -13.24
CA ARG A 151 -24.65 28.57 -12.56
C ARG A 151 -24.53 29.98 -11.98
N GLY A 152 -23.39 30.65 -12.20
CA GLY A 152 -23.13 32.00 -11.69
C GLY A 152 -22.51 32.05 -10.30
N SER A 153 -22.04 30.92 -9.76
CA SER A 153 -21.29 30.84 -8.50
C SER A 153 -19.77 30.71 -8.76
N HIS A 154 -18.96 30.51 -7.73
CA HIS A 154 -17.51 30.41 -7.87
C HIS A 154 -17.06 28.99 -8.25
N PHE A 155 -15.94 28.91 -8.97
CA PHE A 155 -15.25 27.64 -9.21
C PHE A 155 -14.54 27.19 -7.93
N VAL A 156 -15.12 26.20 -7.22
CA VAL A 156 -14.55 25.67 -5.98
C VAL A 156 -14.48 24.15 -6.07
N THR A 157 -13.28 23.60 -5.88
CA THR A 157 -13.01 22.15 -5.79
C THR A 157 -12.62 21.75 -4.37
N VAL A 158 -11.92 22.65 -3.69
CA VAL A 158 -11.50 22.56 -2.31
C VAL A 158 -11.73 23.92 -1.67
N VAL A 159 -12.34 23.92 -0.48
CA VAL A 159 -12.71 25.14 0.24
C VAL A 159 -11.57 25.49 1.18
N THR A 160 -10.99 26.67 1.00
CA THR A 160 -9.85 27.20 1.76
C THR A 160 -10.20 28.56 2.36
N TYR A 161 -9.55 28.96 3.46
CA TYR A 161 -9.88 30.20 4.16
C TYR A 161 -9.75 31.44 3.27
N TYR A 162 -8.77 31.42 2.37
CA TYR A 162 -8.64 32.38 1.28
C TYR A 162 -8.72 31.66 -0.07
N PRO A 163 -9.46 32.18 -1.06
CA PRO A 163 -10.34 33.36 -0.99
C PRO A 163 -11.65 33.12 -0.21
N SER A 164 -12.24 34.19 0.33
CA SER A 164 -13.56 34.11 0.96
C SER A 164 -14.64 33.78 -0.08
N PHE A 165 -15.82 33.34 0.40
CA PHE A 165 -16.92 32.97 -0.47
C PHE A 165 -17.30 34.11 -1.43
N ASP A 166 -17.57 35.31 -0.91
CA ASP A 166 -18.04 36.46 -1.70
C ASP A 166 -16.95 37.14 -2.57
N ASP A 167 -15.67 36.73 -2.45
CA ASP A 167 -14.57 37.34 -3.18
C ASP A 167 -14.59 36.91 -4.67
N ASN A 168 -14.94 37.87 -5.51
CA ASN A 168 -15.02 37.75 -6.96
C ASN A 168 -13.80 38.31 -7.69
N SER A 169 -12.76 38.72 -6.97
CA SER A 169 -11.58 39.30 -7.59
C SER A 169 -10.90 38.31 -8.54
N PRO A 170 -10.23 38.80 -9.61
CA PRO A 170 -9.41 37.95 -10.48
C PRO A 170 -8.36 37.15 -9.69
N LEU A 171 -7.84 37.72 -8.60
CA LEU A 171 -6.90 37.06 -7.70
C LEU A 171 -7.54 35.87 -6.97
N ALA A 172 -8.75 36.03 -6.44
CA ALA A 172 -9.49 34.94 -5.81
C ALA A 172 -9.72 33.77 -6.77
N ASN A 173 -10.11 34.06 -8.01
CA ASN A 173 -10.31 33.03 -9.03
C ASN A 173 -9.01 32.31 -9.39
N PHE A 174 -7.90 33.05 -9.50
CA PHE A 174 -6.58 32.47 -9.71
C PHE A 174 -6.19 31.51 -8.58
N VAL A 175 -6.43 31.91 -7.32
CA VAL A 175 -6.09 31.09 -6.13
C VAL A 175 -6.95 29.83 -6.06
N ARG A 176 -8.25 29.89 -6.40
CA ARG A 176 -9.12 28.70 -6.48
C ARG A 176 -8.60 27.67 -7.49
N VAL A 177 -8.16 28.13 -8.66
CA VAL A 177 -7.53 27.26 -9.67
C VAL A 177 -6.19 26.71 -9.18
N LEU A 178 -5.36 27.56 -8.55
CA LEU A 178 -4.08 27.15 -7.98
C LEU A 178 -4.25 26.06 -6.91
N ASN A 179 -5.21 26.20 -5.99
CA ASN A 179 -5.51 25.19 -4.97
C ASN A 179 -5.94 23.86 -5.60
N THR A 180 -6.67 23.89 -6.72
CA THR A 180 -7.02 22.67 -7.47
C THR A 180 -5.79 21.96 -8.04
N ILE A 181 -4.81 22.74 -8.54
CA ILE A 181 -3.54 22.20 -9.05
C ILE A 181 -2.72 21.61 -7.89
N ILE A 182 -2.62 22.32 -6.76
CA ILE A 182 -1.92 21.85 -5.56
C ILE A 182 -2.54 20.54 -5.05
N LEU A 183 -3.87 20.47 -4.97
CA LEU A 183 -4.61 19.26 -4.61
C LEU A 183 -4.27 18.09 -5.55
N SER A 184 -4.29 18.33 -6.86
CA SER A 184 -3.99 17.31 -7.87
C SER A 184 -2.54 16.79 -7.75
N MET A 185 -1.60 17.66 -7.41
CA MET A 185 -0.20 17.29 -7.15
C MET A 185 -0.04 16.55 -5.81
N MET A 186 -0.78 16.94 -4.78
CA MET A 186 -0.77 16.24 -3.49
C MET A 186 -1.32 14.81 -3.63
N MET A 187 -2.42 14.63 -4.37
CA MET A 187 -2.96 13.30 -4.71
C MET A 187 -1.96 12.46 -5.50
N LEU A 188 -1.26 13.05 -6.48
CA LEU A 188 -0.20 12.36 -7.23
C LEU A 188 0.90 11.85 -6.29
N THR A 189 1.38 12.72 -5.39
CA THR A 189 2.42 12.40 -4.42
C THR A 189 1.98 11.27 -3.50
N MET A 190 0.75 11.33 -2.99
CA MET A 190 0.16 10.31 -2.14
C MET A 190 0.08 8.94 -2.84
N ILE A 191 -0.54 8.90 -4.03
CA ILE A 191 -0.73 7.65 -4.80
C ILE A 191 0.62 7.02 -5.12
N ILE A 192 1.55 7.80 -5.69
CA ILE A 192 2.80 7.25 -6.23
C ILE A 192 3.83 7.00 -5.15
N SER A 193 3.87 7.78 -4.07
CA SER A 193 4.96 7.66 -3.09
C SER A 193 4.60 6.79 -1.91
N LEU A 194 3.33 6.76 -1.53
CA LEU A 194 2.87 6.15 -0.28
C LEU A 194 2.08 4.88 -0.60
N ASP A 195 0.93 5.05 -1.25
CA ASP A 195 -0.06 3.99 -1.35
C ASP A 195 0.39 2.87 -2.29
N SER A 196 0.86 3.24 -3.48
CA SER A 196 1.44 2.27 -4.41
C SER A 196 2.69 1.60 -3.85
N CYS A 197 3.45 2.28 -2.99
CA CYS A 197 4.70 1.76 -2.42
C CYS A 197 4.36 0.61 -1.47
N ILE A 198 3.42 0.86 -0.54
CA ILE A 198 2.91 -0.15 0.39
C ILE A 198 2.32 -1.34 -0.37
N VAL A 199 1.43 -1.09 -1.33
CA VAL A 199 0.79 -2.15 -2.11
C VAL A 199 1.82 -2.97 -2.89
N MET A 200 2.83 -2.31 -3.48
CA MET A 200 3.92 -3.01 -4.17
C MET A 200 4.72 -3.91 -3.22
N TYR A 201 5.10 -3.43 -2.03
CA TYR A 201 5.80 -4.24 -1.04
C TYR A 201 5.00 -5.45 -0.60
N LEU A 202 3.71 -5.29 -0.31
CA LEU A 202 2.84 -6.40 0.08
C LEU A 202 2.77 -7.46 -1.03
N ILE A 203 2.63 -7.02 -2.29
CA ILE A 203 2.62 -7.93 -3.44
C ILE A 203 3.99 -8.61 -3.60
N MET A 204 5.10 -7.86 -3.59
CA MET A 204 6.46 -8.44 -3.69
C MET A 204 6.67 -9.51 -2.63
N TYR A 205 6.33 -9.20 -1.38
CA TYR A 205 6.52 -10.12 -0.26
C TYR A 205 5.68 -11.39 -0.41
N ARG A 206 4.42 -11.27 -0.84
CA ARG A 206 3.57 -12.43 -1.20
C ARG A 206 4.26 -13.33 -2.23
N TYR A 207 4.76 -12.74 -3.31
CA TYR A 207 5.39 -13.50 -4.39
C TYR A 207 6.71 -14.15 -3.98
N LYS A 208 7.42 -13.61 -2.99
CA LYS A 208 8.61 -14.27 -2.44
C LYS A 208 8.25 -15.55 -1.68
N PHE A 209 7.13 -15.59 -0.95
CA PHE A 209 6.61 -16.85 -0.41
C PHE A 209 6.18 -17.84 -1.50
N MET A 210 5.54 -17.36 -2.59
CA MET A 210 5.21 -18.21 -3.73
C MET A 210 6.46 -18.81 -4.41
N THR A 211 7.52 -18.00 -4.55
CA THR A 211 8.80 -18.42 -5.14
C THR A 211 9.46 -19.49 -4.27
N LEU A 212 9.48 -19.26 -2.95
CA LEU A 212 10.01 -20.25 -2.00
C LEU A 212 9.19 -21.55 -2.00
N ARG A 213 7.86 -21.47 -2.14
CA ARG A 213 7.02 -22.67 -2.28
C ARG A 213 7.39 -23.45 -3.53
N LYS A 214 7.48 -22.77 -4.67
CA LYS A 214 7.87 -23.38 -5.96
C LYS A 214 9.27 -23.98 -5.89
N TYR A 215 10.20 -23.35 -5.17
CA TYR A 215 11.52 -23.91 -4.91
C TYR A 215 11.45 -25.31 -4.26
N PHE A 216 10.64 -25.48 -3.21
CA PHE A 216 10.47 -26.81 -2.58
C PHE A 216 9.74 -27.82 -3.48
N GLU A 217 8.79 -27.35 -4.30
CA GLU A 217 8.13 -28.19 -5.31
C GLU A 217 9.12 -28.66 -6.38
N ASN A 218 9.99 -27.79 -6.88
CA ASN A 218 11.04 -28.14 -7.85
C ASN A 218 12.10 -29.05 -7.22
N LEU A 219 12.48 -28.80 -5.95
CA LEU A 219 13.42 -29.65 -5.22
C LEU A 219 12.92 -31.10 -5.14
N ARG A 220 11.60 -31.28 -4.98
CA ARG A 220 10.95 -32.60 -5.01
C ARG A 220 11.05 -33.26 -6.38
N GLU A 221 10.74 -32.53 -7.45
CA GLU A 221 10.79 -33.05 -8.81
C GLU A 221 12.20 -33.49 -9.20
N GLU A 222 13.20 -32.64 -8.91
CA GLU A 222 14.61 -32.95 -9.14
C GLU A 222 15.08 -34.15 -8.32
N PHE A 223 14.63 -34.26 -7.08
CA PHE A 223 14.94 -35.41 -6.23
C PHE A 223 14.42 -36.72 -6.83
N PHE A 224 13.14 -36.79 -7.19
CA PHE A 224 12.57 -38.01 -7.77
C PHE A 224 13.17 -38.31 -9.15
N ALA A 225 13.54 -37.31 -9.94
CA ALA A 225 14.26 -37.51 -11.20
C ALA A 225 15.62 -38.21 -10.99
N LEU A 226 16.38 -37.84 -9.94
CA LEU A 226 17.65 -38.48 -9.60
C LEU A 226 17.46 -39.89 -9.03
N ILE A 227 16.42 -40.10 -8.21
CA ILE A 227 16.06 -41.44 -7.73
C ILE A 227 15.72 -42.37 -8.89
N ASN A 228 14.97 -41.90 -9.90
CA ASN A 228 14.64 -42.70 -11.09
C ASN A 228 15.88 -43.06 -11.93
N ARG A 229 16.94 -42.23 -11.88
CA ARG A 229 18.25 -42.52 -12.48
C ARG A 229 19.14 -43.42 -11.63
N GLN A 230 18.64 -43.89 -10.48
CA GLN A 230 19.38 -44.68 -9.48
C GLN A 230 20.55 -43.92 -8.82
N GLU A 231 20.57 -42.59 -8.91
CA GLU A 231 21.62 -41.72 -8.33
C GLU A 231 21.28 -41.31 -6.88
N VAL A 232 21.05 -42.29 -6.01
CA VAL A 232 20.49 -42.08 -4.65
C VAL A 232 21.37 -41.19 -3.77
N GLU A 233 22.69 -41.32 -3.86
CA GLU A 233 23.61 -40.50 -3.06
C GLU A 233 23.57 -39.03 -3.46
N MET A 234 23.61 -38.75 -4.76
CA MET A 234 23.50 -37.40 -5.31
C MET A 234 22.13 -36.79 -4.99
N ALA A 235 21.05 -37.56 -5.11
CA ALA A 235 19.70 -37.13 -4.74
C ALA A 235 19.61 -36.71 -3.27
N THR A 236 20.19 -37.52 -2.38
CA THR A 236 20.18 -37.27 -0.93
C THR A 236 20.99 -36.03 -0.56
N GLU A 237 22.16 -35.85 -1.17
CA GLU A 237 23.01 -34.68 -0.96
C GLU A 237 22.34 -33.40 -1.46
N LYS A 238 21.78 -33.45 -2.67
CA LYS A 238 21.05 -32.32 -3.26
C LYS A 238 19.82 -31.95 -2.44
N MET A 239 19.06 -32.93 -1.94
CA MET A 239 17.96 -32.71 -1.00
C MET A 239 18.43 -32.02 0.29
N ALA A 240 19.51 -32.51 0.91
CA ALA A 240 20.03 -31.94 2.14
C ALA A 240 20.52 -30.49 1.95
N ASN A 241 21.22 -30.20 0.86
CA ASN A 241 21.67 -28.85 0.52
C ASN A 241 20.49 -27.93 0.20
N GLY A 242 19.55 -28.40 -0.62
CA GLY A 242 18.37 -27.64 -1.00
C GLY A 242 17.46 -27.31 0.19
N LEU A 243 17.29 -28.25 1.13
CA LEU A 243 16.57 -27.97 2.38
C LEU A 243 17.24 -26.88 3.20
N VAL A 244 18.56 -26.92 3.37
CA VAL A 244 19.29 -25.89 4.12
C VAL A 244 19.15 -24.52 3.47
N GLU A 245 19.25 -24.46 2.15
CA GLU A 245 19.08 -23.23 1.37
C GLU A 245 17.65 -22.68 1.46
N GLY A 246 16.64 -23.52 1.23
CA GLY A 246 15.24 -23.15 1.41
C GLY A 246 14.91 -22.66 2.83
N ILE A 247 15.49 -23.28 3.87
CA ILE A 247 15.35 -22.83 5.27
C ILE A 247 16.00 -21.46 5.49
N LYS A 248 17.18 -21.20 4.89
CA LYS A 248 17.83 -19.89 4.96
C LYS A 248 17.00 -18.80 4.27
N MET A 249 16.43 -19.11 3.10
CA MET A 249 15.51 -18.21 2.40
C MET A 249 14.26 -17.93 3.25
N HIS A 250 13.64 -18.98 3.81
CA HIS A 250 12.48 -18.84 4.69
C HIS A 250 12.78 -17.97 5.93
N SER A 251 13.91 -18.22 6.59
CA SER A 251 14.36 -17.44 7.74
C SER A 251 14.57 -15.97 7.38
N SER A 252 15.14 -15.70 6.21
CA SER A 252 15.34 -14.34 5.70
C SER A 252 14.00 -13.63 5.42
N LEU A 253 13.01 -14.33 4.86
CA LEU A 253 11.66 -13.79 4.67
C LEU A 253 10.95 -13.47 5.99
N ILE A 254 11.07 -14.34 7.00
CA ILE A 254 10.49 -14.08 8.33
C ILE A 254 11.16 -12.87 8.98
N ARG A 255 12.49 -12.74 8.85
CA ARG A 255 13.26 -11.59 9.39
C ARG A 255 12.94 -10.28 8.68
N LEU A 256 12.45 -10.31 7.44
CA LEU A 256 12.02 -9.12 6.73
C LEU A 256 10.72 -8.51 7.29
N LYS A 257 9.84 -9.35 7.85
CA LYS A 257 8.55 -8.94 8.39
C LYS A 257 8.64 -7.76 9.39
N PRO A 258 9.44 -7.81 10.47
CA PRO A 258 9.52 -6.70 11.44
C PRO A 258 9.99 -5.40 10.80
N GLU A 259 10.84 -5.45 9.77
CA GLU A 259 11.28 -4.25 9.06
C GLU A 259 10.16 -3.65 8.19
N ILE A 260 9.36 -4.51 7.54
CA ILE A 260 8.15 -4.08 6.79
C ILE A 260 7.12 -3.48 7.76
N ASP A 261 6.89 -4.12 8.92
CA ASP A 261 6.00 -3.58 9.96
C ASP A 261 6.52 -2.23 10.47
N GLN A 262 7.83 -2.09 10.72
CA GLN A 262 8.41 -0.82 11.17
C GLN A 262 8.24 0.29 10.13
N ALA A 263 8.37 -0.04 8.84
CA ALA A 263 8.20 0.94 7.76
C ALA A 263 6.73 1.34 7.55
N PHE A 264 5.79 0.38 7.61
CA PHE A 264 4.44 0.56 7.08
C PHE A 264 3.30 0.32 8.07
N ALA A 265 3.52 -0.22 9.27
CA ALA A 265 2.42 -0.51 10.21
C ALA A 265 1.65 0.76 10.63
N THR A 266 2.35 1.88 10.85
CA THR A 266 1.72 3.18 11.16
C THR A 266 0.92 3.72 9.98
N PHE A 267 1.40 3.53 8.75
CA PHE A 267 0.66 3.92 7.54
C PHE A 267 -0.62 3.13 7.37
N MET A 268 -0.53 1.81 7.55
CA MET A 268 -1.67 0.90 7.50
C MET A 268 -2.72 1.26 8.56
N ALA A 269 -2.25 1.62 9.75
CA ALA A 269 -3.06 2.13 10.83
C ALA A 269 -3.80 3.42 10.47
N LEU A 270 -3.07 4.42 9.95
CA LEU A 270 -3.66 5.67 9.47
C LEU A 270 -4.65 5.44 8.34
N GLN A 271 -4.39 4.48 7.44
CA GLN A 271 -5.31 4.12 6.36
C GLN A 271 -6.61 3.54 6.91
N VAL A 272 -6.55 2.64 7.90
CA VAL A 272 -7.75 2.09 8.55
C VAL A 272 -8.54 3.21 9.24
N PHE A 273 -7.87 4.08 9.98
CA PHE A 273 -8.50 5.21 10.66
C PHE A 273 -9.18 6.18 9.67
N GLU A 274 -8.48 6.58 8.62
CA GLU A 274 -9.00 7.46 7.57
C GLU A 274 -10.19 6.84 6.84
N SER A 275 -10.04 5.61 6.36
CA SER A 275 -11.10 4.94 5.58
C SER A 275 -12.36 4.65 6.39
N SER A 276 -12.26 4.43 7.70
CA SER A 276 -13.42 4.21 8.57
C SER A 276 -14.00 5.52 9.08
N GLY A 277 -13.17 6.40 9.63
CA GLY A 277 -13.58 7.66 10.25
C GLY A 277 -14.16 8.64 9.25
N VAL A 278 -13.41 8.94 8.18
CA VAL A 278 -13.87 9.89 7.16
C VAL A 278 -15.09 9.34 6.40
N ALA A 279 -15.12 8.04 6.11
CA ALA A 279 -16.28 7.44 5.45
C ALA A 279 -17.55 7.52 6.31
N VAL A 280 -17.45 7.27 7.63
CA VAL A 280 -18.59 7.47 8.54
C VAL A 280 -19.04 8.93 8.53
N CYS A 281 -18.12 9.89 8.67
CA CYS A 281 -18.47 11.32 8.63
C CYS A 281 -19.18 11.71 7.33
N LEU A 282 -18.69 11.25 6.19
CA LEU A 282 -19.27 11.54 4.88
C LEU A 282 -20.64 10.90 4.68
N LEU A 283 -20.83 9.64 5.10
CA LEU A 283 -22.13 8.97 5.00
C LEU A 283 -23.15 9.61 5.95
N LEU A 284 -22.71 10.08 7.12
CA LEU A 284 -23.56 10.86 8.03
C LEU A 284 -23.97 12.20 7.44
N GLN A 285 -23.10 12.88 6.69
CA GLN A 285 -23.49 14.11 5.99
C GLN A 285 -24.66 13.85 5.02
N ILE A 286 -24.66 12.72 4.31
CA ILE A 286 -25.79 12.34 3.46
C ILE A 286 -27.03 12.01 4.30
N ALA A 287 -26.87 11.24 5.38
CA ALA A 287 -27.97 10.77 6.21
C ALA A 287 -28.68 11.88 7.01
N LEU A 288 -27.94 12.92 7.41
CA LEU A 288 -28.40 14.03 8.25
C LEU A 288 -28.72 15.31 7.45
N SER A 289 -28.85 15.20 6.14
CA SER A 289 -29.25 16.34 5.32
C SER A 289 -30.78 16.38 5.20
N ASP A 290 -31.39 17.44 5.72
CA ASP A 290 -32.85 17.66 5.72
C ASP A 290 -33.40 17.98 4.33
N GLU A 291 -32.55 18.46 3.42
CA GLU A 291 -32.88 18.74 2.02
C GLU A 291 -32.50 17.57 1.10
N HIS A 292 -33.18 17.45 -0.04
CA HIS A 292 -32.80 16.51 -1.10
C HIS A 292 -31.39 16.86 -1.60
N VAL A 293 -30.37 16.18 -1.06
CA VAL A 293 -28.97 16.37 -1.46
C VAL A 293 -28.87 16.20 -2.98
N PRO A 294 -28.32 17.18 -3.71
CA PRO A 294 -28.22 17.09 -5.16
C PRO A 294 -27.46 15.83 -5.57
N LEU A 295 -27.98 15.12 -6.58
CA LEU A 295 -27.38 13.86 -7.07
C LEU A 295 -25.87 13.97 -7.34
N VAL A 296 -25.39 15.13 -7.81
CA VAL A 296 -23.97 15.38 -8.06
C VAL A 296 -23.14 15.37 -6.77
N VAL A 297 -23.64 15.92 -5.66
CA VAL A 297 -22.96 15.91 -4.36
C VAL A 297 -22.90 14.48 -3.83
N THR A 298 -24.01 13.74 -3.92
CA THR A 298 -24.08 12.33 -3.53
C THR A 298 -23.08 11.48 -4.32
N ILE A 299 -22.98 11.67 -5.64
CA ILE A 299 -22.00 10.96 -6.48
C ILE A 299 -20.57 11.25 -6.02
N LYS A 300 -20.19 12.52 -5.80
CA LYS A 300 -18.84 12.87 -5.32
C LYS A 300 -18.49 12.14 -4.03
N ILE A 301 -19.40 12.17 -3.05
CA ILE A 301 -19.20 11.54 -1.74
C ILE A 301 -19.07 10.02 -1.88
N VAL A 302 -19.94 9.37 -2.67
CA VAL A 302 -19.88 7.92 -2.89
C VAL A 302 -18.58 7.51 -3.56
N PHE A 303 -18.12 8.25 -4.57
CA PHE A 303 -16.83 7.99 -5.23
C PHE A 303 -15.64 8.20 -4.29
N PHE A 304 -15.71 9.20 -3.40
CA PHE A 304 -14.70 9.42 -2.37
C PHE A 304 -14.62 8.26 -1.37
N VAL A 305 -15.77 7.84 -0.83
CA VAL A 305 -15.87 6.69 0.07
C VAL A 305 -15.40 5.41 -0.62
N PHE A 306 -15.76 5.22 -1.90
CA PHE A 306 -15.29 4.09 -2.70
C PHE A 306 -13.77 4.10 -2.86
N ALA A 307 -13.15 5.25 -3.13
CA ALA A 307 -11.69 5.37 -3.23
C ALA A 307 -10.98 5.00 -1.93
N LEU A 308 -11.50 5.45 -0.78
CA LEU A 308 -10.96 5.11 0.55
C LEU A 308 -11.02 3.60 0.83
N PHE A 309 -12.18 2.98 0.60
CA PHE A 309 -12.34 1.55 0.81
C PHE A 309 -11.60 0.70 -0.20
N PHE A 310 -11.44 1.18 -1.44
CA PHE A 310 -10.67 0.48 -2.45
C PHE A 310 -9.20 0.37 -2.05
N LEU A 311 -8.58 1.46 -1.58
CA LEU A 311 -7.21 1.42 -1.07
C LEU A 311 -7.10 0.52 0.17
N LEU A 312 -8.04 0.64 1.11
CA LEU A 312 -8.07 -0.23 2.29
C LEU A 312 -8.12 -1.71 1.89
N GLY A 313 -9.01 -2.05 0.96
CA GLY A 313 -9.15 -3.40 0.41
C GLY A 313 -7.87 -3.88 -0.27
N LEU A 314 -7.23 -3.05 -1.08
CA LEU A 314 -5.92 -3.39 -1.67
C LEU A 314 -4.90 -3.75 -0.59
N CYS A 315 -4.79 -2.96 0.47
CA CYS A 315 -3.78 -3.22 1.48
C CYS A 315 -4.12 -4.45 2.35
N LEU A 316 -5.36 -4.59 2.83
CA LEU A 316 -5.76 -5.69 3.71
C LEU A 316 -5.83 -7.04 2.99
N CYS A 317 -6.33 -7.07 1.75
CA CYS A 317 -6.39 -8.30 0.95
C CYS A 317 -4.98 -8.79 0.58
N ASN A 318 -4.07 -7.88 0.15
CA ASN A 318 -2.69 -8.28 -0.16
C ASN A 318 -1.93 -8.72 1.11
N ALA A 319 -2.20 -8.13 2.27
CA ALA A 319 -1.65 -8.60 3.55
C ALA A 319 -2.19 -9.98 3.96
N GLY A 320 -3.49 -10.23 3.76
CA GLY A 320 -4.10 -11.54 3.98
C GLY A 320 -3.51 -12.61 3.06
N ASP A 321 -3.27 -12.27 1.79
CA ASP A 321 -2.66 -13.18 0.83
C ASP A 321 -1.22 -13.59 1.20
N ILE A 322 -0.43 -12.69 1.81
CA ILE A 322 0.90 -13.04 2.32
C ILE A 322 0.78 -14.18 3.33
N THR A 323 -0.13 -14.03 4.30
CA THR A 323 -0.35 -15.02 5.36
C THR A 323 -0.81 -16.36 4.76
N HIS A 324 -1.70 -16.30 3.78
CA HIS A 324 -2.21 -17.49 3.08
C HIS A 324 -1.15 -18.20 2.23
N GLU A 325 -0.33 -17.47 1.47
CA GLU A 325 0.74 -18.11 0.69
C GLU A 325 1.85 -18.66 1.60
N ALA A 326 2.14 -17.99 2.71
CA ALA A 326 3.09 -18.50 3.70
C ALA A 326 2.59 -19.77 4.41
N SER A 327 1.29 -19.92 4.69
CA SER A 327 0.77 -21.12 5.37
C SER A 327 0.91 -22.40 4.52
N LYS A 328 0.82 -22.27 3.19
CA LYS A 328 1.03 -23.36 2.23
C LYS A 328 2.46 -23.88 2.20
N LEU A 329 3.43 -23.11 2.68
CA LEU A 329 4.84 -23.47 2.66
C LEU A 329 5.11 -24.74 3.49
N SER A 330 4.40 -24.90 4.61
CA SER A 330 4.51 -26.09 5.46
C SER A 330 4.24 -27.39 4.70
N ASN A 331 3.20 -27.40 3.87
CA ASN A 331 2.85 -28.54 3.02
C ASN A 331 3.91 -28.78 1.94
N ALA A 332 4.41 -27.74 1.27
CA ALA A 332 5.44 -27.89 0.25
C ALA A 332 6.74 -28.48 0.83
N ILE A 333 7.14 -28.07 2.04
CA ILE A 333 8.27 -28.65 2.75
C ILE A 333 7.97 -30.12 3.13
N PHE A 334 6.78 -30.40 3.64
CA PHE A 334 6.39 -31.78 4.03
C PHE A 334 6.44 -32.73 2.83
N TYR A 335 5.98 -32.29 1.66
CA TYR A 335 5.96 -33.10 0.46
C TYR A 335 7.26 -33.10 -0.34
N CYS A 336 8.35 -32.50 0.14
CA CYS A 336 9.59 -32.36 -0.63
C CYS A 336 10.28 -33.69 -1.01
N GLY A 337 9.85 -34.84 -0.47
CA GLY A 337 10.42 -36.16 -0.79
C GLY A 337 11.41 -36.70 0.26
N TRP A 338 11.57 -35.98 1.38
CA TRP A 338 12.47 -36.35 2.48
C TRP A 338 12.24 -37.75 3.05
N GLN A 339 11.01 -38.29 2.95
CA GLN A 339 10.66 -39.62 3.44
C GLN A 339 11.40 -40.75 2.70
N SER A 340 11.74 -40.52 1.43
CA SER A 340 12.47 -41.46 0.58
C SER A 340 13.98 -41.34 0.73
N CYS A 341 14.48 -40.37 1.52
CA CYS A 341 15.90 -40.21 1.78
C CYS A 341 16.37 -41.16 2.90
N PRO A 342 17.61 -41.66 2.81
CA PRO A 342 18.31 -42.20 3.97
C PRO A 342 18.34 -41.18 5.13
N PRO A 343 18.33 -41.63 6.40
CA PRO A 343 18.30 -40.73 7.56
C PRO A 343 19.46 -39.72 7.61
N ARG A 344 20.62 -40.08 7.05
CA ARG A 344 21.85 -39.31 7.06
C ARG A 344 22.48 -39.33 5.68
N CYS A 345 22.99 -38.19 5.25
CA CYS A 345 23.82 -38.09 4.06
C CYS A 345 25.24 -38.61 4.38
N LYS A 346 25.87 -39.35 3.45
CA LYS A 346 27.23 -39.86 3.62
C LYS A 346 28.27 -38.73 3.66
N SER A 347 28.12 -37.71 2.81
CA SER A 347 29.03 -36.55 2.75
C SER A 347 28.87 -35.59 3.92
N ALA A 348 27.73 -35.61 4.61
CA ALA A 348 27.44 -34.75 5.76
C ALA A 348 26.68 -35.51 6.86
N PRO A 349 27.33 -36.40 7.62
CA PRO A 349 26.68 -37.30 8.59
C PRO A 349 26.00 -36.55 9.75
N LYS A 350 26.36 -35.27 9.98
CA LYS A 350 25.73 -34.39 10.97
C LYS A 350 24.38 -33.81 10.50
N ARG A 351 24.07 -33.86 9.21
CA ARG A 351 22.81 -33.34 8.65
C ARG A 351 21.74 -34.43 8.63
N ASN A 352 20.88 -34.40 9.65
CA ASN A 352 19.70 -35.25 9.69
C ASN A 352 18.55 -34.55 8.93
N ILE A 353 18.22 -35.09 7.75
CA ILE A 353 17.18 -34.54 6.87
C ILE A 353 15.82 -34.47 7.57
N ARG A 354 15.44 -35.50 8.33
CA ARG A 354 14.16 -35.54 9.06
C ARG A 354 14.07 -34.41 10.10
N LYS A 355 15.17 -34.16 10.82
CA LYS A 355 15.23 -33.08 11.81
C LYS A 355 15.13 -31.70 11.14
N LEU A 356 15.80 -31.50 10.00
CA LEU A 356 15.71 -30.26 9.24
C LEU A 356 14.29 -29.98 8.77
N VAL A 357 13.63 -30.98 8.18
CA VAL A 357 12.25 -30.89 7.72
C VAL A 357 11.29 -30.59 8.88
N LEU A 358 11.42 -31.32 10.00
CA LEU A 358 10.56 -31.10 11.17
C LEU A 358 10.66 -29.66 11.67
N LEU A 359 11.89 -29.14 11.84
CA LEU A 359 12.11 -27.76 12.30
C LEU A 359 11.58 -26.74 11.29
N ALA A 360 11.78 -26.99 9.98
CA ALA A 360 11.30 -26.12 8.92
C ALA A 360 9.76 -26.06 8.87
N ILE A 361 9.09 -27.20 9.03
CA ILE A 361 7.62 -27.28 9.11
C ILE A 361 7.12 -26.56 10.35
N MET A 362 7.69 -26.81 11.52
CA MET A 362 7.30 -26.14 12.77
C MET A 362 7.40 -24.61 12.65
N GLN A 363 8.41 -24.10 11.94
CA GLN A 363 8.55 -22.68 11.66
C GLN A 363 7.52 -22.19 10.63
N ALA A 364 7.27 -22.94 9.55
CA ALA A 364 6.33 -22.57 8.49
C ALA A 364 4.86 -22.62 8.93
N GLN A 365 4.53 -23.41 9.96
CA GLN A 365 3.20 -23.45 10.58
C GLN A 365 2.84 -22.17 11.35
N ARG A 366 3.79 -21.24 11.51
CA ARG A 366 3.56 -19.91 12.10
C ARG A 366 3.71 -18.84 11.02
N PRO A 367 2.73 -18.71 10.09
CA PRO A 367 2.83 -17.75 8.99
C PRO A 367 2.90 -16.32 9.53
N PRO A 368 3.64 -15.41 8.87
CA PRO A 368 3.73 -14.03 9.27
C PRO A 368 2.38 -13.32 9.04
N VAL A 369 1.80 -12.80 10.13
CA VAL A 369 0.59 -11.97 10.09
C VAL A 369 0.98 -10.50 10.19
N MET A 370 0.63 -9.71 9.17
CA MET A 370 0.86 -8.26 9.18
C MET A 370 -0.13 -7.59 10.13
N LYS A 371 0.33 -6.64 10.95
CA LYS A 371 -0.51 -5.98 11.97
C LYS A 371 -0.40 -4.45 11.88
N ALA A 372 -1.53 -3.76 11.96
CA ALA A 372 -1.58 -2.33 12.22
C ALA A 372 -1.61 -2.07 13.75
N PHE A 373 -0.90 -1.04 14.21
CA PHE A 373 -0.71 -0.72 15.64
C PHE A 373 -0.26 -1.92 16.52
N LYS A 374 0.33 -2.96 15.91
CA LYS A 374 0.62 -4.26 16.57
C LYS A 374 -0.61 -5.01 17.12
N MET A 375 -1.82 -4.47 16.97
CA MET A 375 -3.06 -5.02 17.54
C MET A 375 -3.99 -5.55 16.44
N LEU A 376 -4.22 -4.76 15.40
CA LEU A 376 -5.20 -5.07 14.36
C LEU A 376 -4.56 -5.94 13.27
N GLU A 377 -5.07 -7.15 13.08
CA GLU A 377 -4.60 -8.05 12.03
C GLU A 377 -5.09 -7.60 10.66
N LEU A 378 -4.17 -7.54 9.70
CA LEU A 378 -4.46 -7.08 8.35
C LEU A 378 -4.85 -8.27 7.47
N ASN A 379 -6.15 -8.53 7.38
CA ASN A 379 -6.69 -9.64 6.61
C ASN A 379 -8.07 -9.32 6.02
N TYR A 380 -8.62 -10.26 5.26
CA TYR A 380 -9.93 -10.17 4.63
C TYR A 380 -11.08 -9.95 5.63
N ALA A 381 -11.02 -10.60 6.80
CA ALA A 381 -12.06 -10.49 7.81
C ALA A 381 -12.11 -9.07 8.40
N THR A 382 -10.94 -8.48 8.68
CA THR A 382 -10.83 -7.09 9.12
C THR A 382 -11.40 -6.12 8.09
N PHE A 383 -11.16 -6.34 6.80
CA PHE A 383 -11.72 -5.47 5.75
C PHE A 383 -13.26 -5.51 5.76
N ILE A 384 -13.83 -6.72 5.77
CA ILE A 384 -15.29 -6.91 5.82
C ILE A 384 -15.86 -6.31 7.11
N GLN A 385 -15.18 -6.47 8.23
CA GLN A 385 -15.59 -5.91 9.51
C GLN A 385 -15.65 -4.38 9.44
N VAL A 386 -14.60 -3.71 8.94
CA VAL A 386 -14.57 -2.25 8.83
C VAL A 386 -15.71 -1.74 7.93
N VAL A 387 -15.90 -2.34 6.75
CA VAL A 387 -16.99 -1.96 5.84
C VAL A 387 -18.36 -2.14 6.49
N ARG A 388 -18.60 -3.27 7.15
CA ARG A 388 -19.86 -3.56 7.85
C ARG A 388 -20.10 -2.56 8.98
N THR A 389 -19.10 -2.29 9.80
CA THR A 389 -19.21 -1.34 10.92
C THR A 389 -19.52 0.06 10.40
N THR A 390 -18.83 0.54 9.38
CA THR A 390 -19.12 1.86 8.77
C THR A 390 -20.56 1.94 8.26
N TYR A 391 -21.04 0.91 7.55
CA TYR A 391 -22.42 0.85 7.08
C TYR A 391 -23.44 0.81 8.24
N SER A 392 -23.23 -0.06 9.23
CA SER A 392 -24.13 -0.19 10.38
C SER A 392 -24.27 1.11 11.17
N VAL A 393 -23.16 1.83 11.39
CA VAL A 393 -23.18 3.14 12.04
C VAL A 393 -24.00 4.13 11.22
N SER A 394 -23.71 4.25 9.91
CA SER A 394 -24.46 5.16 9.04
C SER A 394 -25.96 4.83 8.98
N ALA A 395 -26.31 3.55 8.88
CA ALA A 395 -27.70 3.10 8.82
C ALA A 395 -28.45 3.37 10.12
N LEU A 396 -27.80 3.22 11.28
CA LEU A 396 -28.38 3.53 12.58
C LEU A 396 -28.75 5.01 12.69
N PHE A 397 -27.82 5.91 12.37
CA PHE A 397 -28.07 7.35 12.40
C PHE A 397 -29.12 7.77 11.37
N TYR A 398 -29.13 7.15 10.19
CA TYR A 398 -30.18 7.38 9.21
C TYR A 398 -31.57 6.96 9.72
N ALA A 399 -31.66 5.82 10.41
CA ALA A 399 -32.91 5.32 10.96
C ALA A 399 -33.41 6.15 12.16
N GLN A 400 -32.52 6.78 12.93
CA GLN A 400 -32.89 7.64 14.07
C GLN A 400 -33.38 9.04 13.66
N ASN A 401 -33.03 9.51 12.46
CA ASN A 401 -33.41 10.84 11.95
C ASN A 401 -34.55 10.78 10.91
N LYS A 402 -35.19 9.62 10.78
CA LYS A 402 -36.52 9.48 10.18
C LYS A 402 -37.54 9.34 11.29
#